data_AF-A0A838SQ15-F1
#
_entry.id   AF-A0A838SQ15-F1
#
_cell.length_a   1.000
_cell.length_b   1.000
_cell.length_c   1.000
_cell.angle_alpha   90.00
_cell.angle_beta   90.00
_cell.angle_gamma   90.00
#
_symmetry.space_group_name_H-M   'P 1'
#
loop_
_entity.id
_entity.type
_entity.pdbx_description
1 polymer ?
#
loop_
_entity_poly.entity_id
_entity_poly.type
_entity_poly.pdbx_seq_one_letter_code
_entity_poly.pdbx_strand_id
1 'polypeptide(L)'
;MILVDTSAWVEYDRATRSPADERLAALIAADGPIAVTEPVMMEVMAGARSDVRQVALRGLLLRFTLLGFDAAADFDAAARIYRSCRSAGVTPRGMVDCLIAAVAWRHGASLLAHHADMHRIARVMGIETDSASLRSGNDP
;
A
#
# COMPACT_ATOMS: atom_id res chain seq x y z
N MET A 1 -5.22 -6.05 -10.22
CA MET A 1 -4.96 -6.36 -8.80
C MET A 1 -4.90 -5.06 -8.03
N ILE A 2 -5.32 -5.05 -6.76
CA ILE A 2 -5.26 -3.87 -5.87
C ILE A 2 -4.24 -4.18 -4.79
N LEU A 3 -3.05 -3.57 -4.86
CA LEU A 3 -2.06 -3.65 -3.79
C LEU A 3 -2.48 -2.73 -2.65
N VAL A 4 -2.82 -3.34 -1.51
CA VAL A 4 -3.29 -2.61 -0.34
C VAL A 4 -2.09 -2.20 0.50
N ASP A 5 -1.91 -0.89 0.68
CA ASP A 5 -0.86 -0.30 1.49
C ASP A 5 -1.07 -0.57 3.00
N THR A 6 0.02 -0.55 3.76
CA THR A 6 0.02 -0.72 5.21
C THR A 6 -0.98 0.20 5.91
N SER A 7 -1.11 1.46 5.49
CA SER A 7 -2.07 2.38 6.10
C SER A 7 -3.53 1.92 5.98
N ALA A 8 -3.93 1.35 4.84
CA ALA A 8 -5.29 0.86 4.64
C ALA A 8 -5.53 -0.41 5.49
N TRP A 9 -4.51 -1.27 5.64
CA TRP A 9 -4.56 -2.37 6.59
C TRP A 9 -4.71 -1.90 8.04
N VAL A 10 -4.02 -0.82 8.43
CA VAL A 10 -4.13 -0.23 9.77
C VAL A 10 -5.52 0.34 10.04
N GLU A 11 -6.14 0.98 9.04
CA GLU A 11 -7.50 1.49 9.17
C GLU A 11 -8.51 0.35 9.35
N TYR A 12 -8.41 -0.71 8.54
CA TYR A 12 -9.22 -1.91 8.66
C TYR A 12 -9.00 -2.63 9.99
N ASP A 13 -7.76 -2.77 10.44
CA ASP A 13 -7.40 -3.38 11.73
C ASP A 13 -8.07 -2.67 12.90
N ARG A 14 -8.20 -1.34 12.81
CA ARG A 14 -8.80 -0.46 13.82
C ARG A 14 -10.31 -0.24 13.64
N ALA A 15 -10.91 -0.75 12.56
CA ALA A 15 -12.32 -0.55 12.22
C ALA A 15 -12.74 0.93 12.26
N THR A 16 -11.96 1.80 11.63
CA THR A 16 -12.13 3.26 11.72
C THR A 16 -13.35 3.79 10.97
N ARG A 17 -13.95 2.99 10.08
CA ARG A 17 -14.97 3.41 9.10
C ARG A 17 -14.49 4.52 8.16
N SER A 18 -13.19 4.59 7.93
CA SER A 18 -12.66 5.42 6.85
C SER A 18 -13.02 4.80 5.50
N PRO A 19 -12.99 5.56 4.38
CA PRO A 19 -13.25 5.00 3.06
C PRO A 19 -12.35 3.80 2.73
N ALA A 20 -11.10 3.83 3.17
CA ALA A 20 -10.15 2.74 2.95
C ALA A 20 -10.51 1.47 3.76
N ASP A 21 -10.95 1.63 5.00
CA ASP A 21 -11.47 0.52 5.83
C ASP A 21 -12.70 -0.12 5.16
N GLU A 22 -13.73 0.68 4.87
CA GLU A 22 -14.97 0.18 4.27
C GLU A 22 -14.72 -0.48 2.90
N ARG A 23 -13.84 0.11 2.09
CA ARG A 23 -13.43 -0.46 0.80
C ARG A 23 -12.72 -1.80 0.98
N LEU A 24 -11.77 -1.89 1.92
CA LEU A 24 -11.04 -3.13 2.16
C LEU A 24 -11.97 -4.23 2.69
N ALA A 25 -12.86 -3.90 3.62
CA ALA A 25 -13.88 -4.83 4.12
C ALA A 25 -14.78 -5.36 2.99
N ALA A 26 -15.23 -4.48 2.08
CA ALA A 26 -16.03 -4.87 0.93
C ALA A 26 -15.26 -5.77 -0.06
N LEU A 27 -13.99 -5.47 -0.32
CA LEU A 27 -13.13 -6.30 -1.16
C LEU A 27 -12.89 -7.68 -0.54
N ILE A 28 -12.69 -7.77 0.79
CA ILE A 28 -12.53 -9.05 1.49
C ILE A 28 -13.83 -9.87 1.40
N ALA A 29 -14.98 -9.25 1.63
CA ALA A 29 -16.28 -9.94 1.61
C ALA A 29 -16.66 -10.46 0.22
N ALA A 30 -16.18 -9.81 -0.84
CA ALA A 30 -16.49 -10.15 -2.23
C ALA A 30 -15.41 -11.02 -2.90
N ASP A 31 -14.41 -11.53 -2.15
CA ASP A 31 -13.22 -12.20 -2.70
C ASP A 31 -12.59 -11.38 -3.85
N GLY A 32 -12.52 -10.07 -3.65
CA GLY A 32 -11.99 -9.10 -4.61
C GLY A 32 -10.49 -9.29 -4.87
N PRO A 33 -9.93 -8.58 -5.87
CA PRO A 33 -8.57 -8.80 -6.36
C PRO A 33 -7.50 -8.14 -5.46
N ILE A 34 -7.56 -8.40 -4.15
CA ILE A 34 -6.62 -7.89 -3.16
C ILE A 34 -5.25 -8.53 -3.37
N ALA A 35 -4.22 -7.70 -3.33
CA ALA A 35 -2.83 -8.09 -3.31
C ALA A 35 -2.12 -7.54 -2.08
N VAL A 36 -1.07 -8.26 -1.67
CA VAL A 36 -0.11 -7.87 -0.63
C VAL A 36 1.31 -7.99 -1.18
N THR A 37 2.27 -7.35 -0.52
CA THR A 37 3.70 -7.51 -0.79
C THR A 37 4.48 -7.62 0.52
N GLU A 38 5.68 -8.17 0.48
CA GLU A 38 6.50 -8.44 1.66
C GLU A 38 6.75 -7.20 2.52
N PRO A 39 7.06 -6.00 1.96
CA PRO A 39 7.16 -4.78 2.75
C PRO A 39 5.88 -4.43 3.52
N VAL A 40 4.70 -4.55 2.89
CA VAL A 40 3.41 -4.31 3.57
C VAL A 40 3.20 -5.34 4.68
N MET A 41 3.44 -6.61 4.39
CA MET A 41 3.29 -7.67 5.40
C MET A 41 4.21 -7.41 6.60
N MET A 42 5.46 -7.01 6.35
CA MET A 42 6.43 -6.66 7.38
C MET A 42 5.90 -5.52 8.26
N GLU A 43 5.46 -4.40 7.68
CA GLU A 43 4.97 -3.26 8.44
C GLU A 43 3.70 -3.57 9.23
N VAL A 44 2.74 -4.29 8.63
CA VAL A 44 1.49 -4.69 9.31
C VAL A 44 1.78 -5.62 10.49
N MET A 45 2.65 -6.61 10.31
CA MET A 45 3.04 -7.52 11.38
C MET A 45 3.81 -6.81 12.49
N ALA A 46 4.72 -5.90 12.14
CA ALA A 46 5.50 -5.12 13.12
C ALA A 46 4.62 -4.11 13.89
N GLY A 47 3.54 -3.63 13.28
CA GLY A 47 2.59 -2.70 13.92
C GLY A 47 1.52 -3.36 14.80
N ALA A 48 1.48 -4.68 14.88
CA ALA A 48 0.49 -5.40 15.67
C ALA A 48 0.68 -5.15 17.18
N ARG A 49 -0.42 -4.94 17.90
CA ARG A 49 -0.41 -4.60 19.34
C ARG A 49 -0.15 -5.77 20.29
N SER A 50 -0.17 -6.99 19.77
CA SER A 50 0.09 -8.23 20.52
C SER A 50 0.44 -9.37 19.57
N ASP A 51 1.11 -10.40 20.08
CA ASP A 51 1.45 -11.60 19.30
C ASP A 51 0.21 -12.31 18.75
N VAL A 52 -0.87 -12.37 19.55
CA VAL A 52 -2.15 -12.94 19.11
C VAL A 52 -2.71 -12.18 17.92
N ARG A 53 -2.66 -10.83 17.95
CA ARG A 53 -3.13 -10.02 16.82
C ARG A 53 -2.21 -10.15 15.61
N GLN A 54 -0.90 -10.24 15.83
CA GLN A 54 0.09 -10.44 14.78
C GLN A 54 -0.17 -11.75 14.02
N VAL A 55 -0.41 -12.86 14.74
CA VAL A 55 -0.72 -14.17 14.14
C VAL A 55 -2.02 -14.10 13.33
N ALA A 56 -3.06 -13.45 13.87
CA ALA A 56 -4.33 -13.29 13.17
C ALA A 56 -4.19 -12.46 11.87
N LEU A 57 -3.48 -11.33 11.92
CA LEU A 57 -3.19 -10.51 10.75
C LEU A 57 -2.38 -11.28 9.71
N ARG A 58 -1.35 -12.01 10.16
CA ARG A 58 -0.54 -12.85 9.28
C ARG A 58 -1.39 -13.90 8.57
N GLY A 59 -2.28 -14.58 9.29
CA GLY A 59 -3.19 -15.57 8.72
C GLY A 59 -4.15 -14.97 7.69
N LEU A 60 -4.65 -13.76 7.93
CA LEU A 60 -5.48 -13.03 6.98
C LEU A 60 -4.70 -12.65 5.71
N LEU A 61 -3.54 -12.01 5.85
CA LEU A 61 -2.74 -11.52 4.71
C LEU A 61 -2.30 -12.65 3.77
N LEU A 62 -2.00 -13.83 4.32
CA LEU A 62 -1.62 -15.02 3.54
C LEU A 62 -2.72 -15.56 2.62
N ARG A 63 -3.97 -15.10 2.76
CA ARG A 63 -5.08 -15.50 1.88
C ARG A 63 -5.07 -14.77 0.54
N PHE A 64 -4.36 -13.65 0.43
CA PHE A 64 -4.36 -12.80 -0.75
C PHE A 64 -3.18 -13.08 -1.66
N THR A 65 -3.27 -12.62 -2.91
CA THR A 65 -2.19 -12.75 -3.88
C THR A 65 -0.95 -11.99 -3.41
N LEU A 66 0.18 -12.69 -3.32
CA LEU A 66 1.47 -12.08 -3.06
C LEU A 66 2.05 -11.53 -4.36
N LEU A 67 2.15 -10.20 -4.47
CA LEU A 67 2.97 -9.55 -5.48
C LEU A 67 4.40 -9.53 -4.96
N GLY A 68 5.13 -10.58 -5.31
CA GLY A 68 6.47 -10.83 -4.81
C GLY A 68 7.41 -9.68 -5.13
N PHE A 69 8.09 -9.21 -4.09
CA PHE A 69 9.20 -8.28 -4.14
C PHE A 69 10.41 -8.92 -4.86
N ASP A 70 11.01 -8.17 -5.78
CA ASP A 70 12.25 -8.54 -6.46
C ASP A 70 13.36 -7.60 -6.00
N ALA A 71 14.37 -8.15 -5.30
CA ALA A 71 15.42 -7.34 -4.71
C ALA A 71 16.27 -6.58 -5.75
N ALA A 72 16.49 -7.16 -6.93
CA ALA A 72 17.31 -6.52 -7.94
C ALA A 72 16.54 -5.37 -8.63
N ALA A 73 15.27 -5.59 -8.94
CA ALA A 73 14.42 -4.62 -9.63
C ALA A 73 13.90 -3.53 -8.69
N ASP A 74 13.36 -3.91 -7.53
CA ASP A 74 12.54 -3.00 -6.74
C ASP A 74 13.37 -2.06 -5.85
N PHE A 75 14.59 -2.44 -5.45
CA PHE A 75 15.47 -1.51 -4.73
C PHE A 75 15.96 -0.36 -5.63
N ASP A 76 16.41 -0.67 -6.86
CA ASP A 76 16.80 0.38 -7.82
C ASP A 76 15.58 1.23 -8.21
N ALA A 77 14.44 0.58 -8.47
CA ALA A 77 13.20 1.29 -8.76
C ALA A 77 12.76 2.19 -7.60
N ALA A 78 12.81 1.75 -6.35
CA ALA A 78 12.48 2.57 -5.18
C ALA A 78 13.38 3.80 -5.06
N ALA A 79 14.69 3.65 -5.29
CA ALA A 79 15.63 4.77 -5.31
C ALA A 79 15.30 5.77 -6.44
N ARG A 80 14.95 5.28 -7.63
CA ARG A 80 14.49 6.13 -8.75
C ARG A 80 13.19 6.84 -8.41
N ILE A 81 12.20 6.14 -7.87
CA ILE A 81 10.91 6.70 -7.44
C ILE A 81 11.14 7.82 -6.42
N TYR A 82 11.98 7.58 -5.40
CA TYR A 82 12.30 8.59 -4.40
C TYR A 82 12.90 9.85 -5.04
N ARG A 83 13.86 9.69 -5.95
CA ARG A 83 14.48 10.81 -6.67
C ARG A 83 13.48 11.55 -7.56
N SER A 84 12.66 10.83 -8.33
CA SER A 84 11.62 11.40 -9.18
C SER A 84 10.61 12.21 -8.36
N CYS A 85 10.17 11.68 -7.21
CA CYS A 85 9.29 12.41 -6.29
C CYS A 85 9.94 13.71 -5.82
N ARG A 86 11.21 13.64 -5.37
CA ARG A 86 11.95 14.81 -4.88
C ARG A 86 12.10 15.88 -5.96
N SER A 87 12.40 15.49 -7.19
CA SER A 87 12.46 16.40 -8.34
C SER A 87 11.10 17.03 -8.67
N ALA A 88 9.99 16.36 -8.36
CA ALA A 88 8.63 16.86 -8.51
C ALA A 88 8.09 17.62 -7.27
N GLY A 89 8.94 17.93 -6.28
CA GLY A 89 8.53 18.61 -5.04
C GLY A 89 7.74 17.75 -4.06
N VAL A 90 7.67 16.44 -4.29
CA VAL A 90 7.04 15.45 -3.39
C VAL A 90 8.14 14.82 -2.54
N THR A 91 7.93 14.75 -1.22
CA THR A 91 8.86 14.04 -0.33
C THR A 91 8.17 12.80 0.21
N PRO A 92 8.52 11.59 -0.28
CA PRO A 92 8.05 10.35 0.31
C PRO A 92 8.39 10.28 1.80
N ARG A 93 7.53 9.67 2.62
CA ARG A 93 7.78 9.54 4.08
C ARG A 93 8.98 8.64 4.38
N GLY A 94 9.23 7.67 3.50
CA GLY A 94 10.35 6.74 3.63
C GLY A 94 10.59 5.93 2.37
N MET A 95 11.69 5.17 2.40
CA MET A 95 12.08 4.28 1.30
C MET A 95 11.11 3.10 1.14
N VAL A 96 10.45 2.68 2.22
CA VAL A 96 9.47 1.57 2.16
C VAL A 96 8.25 1.95 1.34
N ASP A 97 7.71 3.16 1.48
CA ASP A 97 6.63 3.67 0.61
C ASP A 97 7.04 3.61 -0.88
N CYS A 98 8.28 4.00 -1.18
CA CYS A 98 8.81 3.94 -2.56
C CYS A 98 8.98 2.51 -3.04
N LEU A 99 9.29 1.58 -2.14
CA LEU A 99 9.42 0.16 -2.46
C LEU A 99 8.07 -0.49 -2.72
N ILE A 100 7.05 -0.17 -1.93
CA ILE A 100 5.67 -0.60 -2.18
C ILE A 100 5.19 -0.07 -3.54
N ALA A 101 5.46 1.20 -3.84
CA ALA A 101 5.16 1.79 -5.14
C ALA A 101 5.92 1.11 -6.30
N ALA A 102 7.18 0.71 -6.10
CA ALA A 102 7.95 -0.03 -7.09
C ALA A 102 7.30 -1.38 -7.43
N VAL A 103 6.89 -2.13 -6.41
CA VAL A 103 6.17 -3.40 -6.58
C VAL A 103 4.86 -3.17 -7.33
N ALA A 104 4.05 -2.19 -6.90
CA ALA A 104 2.80 -1.87 -7.57
C ALA A 104 3.00 -1.54 -9.05
N TRP A 105 3.98 -0.68 -9.34
CA TRP A 105 4.30 -0.25 -10.70
C TRP A 105 4.75 -1.42 -11.58
N ARG A 106 5.67 -2.26 -11.09
CA ARG A 106 6.19 -3.41 -11.85
C ARG A 106 5.12 -4.46 -12.16
N HIS A 107 4.17 -4.65 -11.25
CA HIS A 107 3.06 -5.61 -11.42
C HIS A 107 1.80 -5.01 -12.06
N GLY A 108 1.81 -3.71 -12.41
CA GLY A 108 0.62 -3.04 -12.94
C GLY A 108 -0.57 -3.05 -11.97
N ALA A 109 -0.31 -3.03 -10.67
CA ALA A 109 -1.33 -3.03 -9.63
C ALA A 109 -1.72 -1.60 -9.25
N SER A 110 -3.01 -1.38 -9.02
CA SER A 110 -3.49 -0.13 -8.42
C SER A 110 -3.21 -0.12 -6.92
N LEU A 111 -3.06 1.05 -6.31
CA LEU A 111 -2.82 1.21 -4.87
C LEU A 111 -4.11 1.58 -4.12
N LEU A 112 -4.35 0.93 -2.98
CA LEU A 112 -5.32 1.38 -1.98
C LEU A 112 -4.58 1.81 -0.72
N ALA A 113 -4.65 3.10 -0.37
CA ALA A 113 -3.92 3.65 0.77
C ALA A 113 -4.72 4.72 1.53
N HIS A 114 -4.52 4.83 2.84
CA HIS A 114 -5.10 5.87 3.70
C HIS A 114 -4.09 6.96 4.09
N HIS A 115 -3.15 7.30 3.21
CA HIS A 115 -2.28 8.46 3.41
C HIS A 115 -1.99 9.20 2.10
N ALA A 116 -2.00 10.53 2.17
CA ALA A 116 -1.84 11.40 0.99
C ALA A 116 -0.44 11.32 0.34
N ASP A 117 0.59 10.84 1.05
CA ASP A 117 1.91 10.65 0.45
C ASP A 117 1.92 9.54 -0.60
N MET A 118 1.20 8.42 -0.39
CA MET A 118 1.15 7.35 -1.40
C MET A 118 0.47 7.84 -2.67
N HIS A 119 -0.62 8.61 -2.52
CA HIS A 119 -1.30 9.20 -3.66
C HIS A 119 -0.35 10.13 -4.46
N ARG A 120 0.47 10.94 -3.77
CA ARG A 120 1.46 11.80 -4.43
C ARG A 120 2.56 11.00 -5.14
N ILE A 121 3.05 9.91 -4.55
CA ILE A 121 4.02 9.00 -5.19
C ILE A 121 3.40 8.36 -6.43
N ALA A 122 2.19 7.80 -6.28
CA ALA A 122 1.45 7.17 -7.36
C ALA A 122 1.26 8.12 -8.55
N ARG A 123 0.91 9.38 -8.30
CA ARG A 123 0.76 10.41 -9.34
C ARG A 123 2.07 10.70 -10.07
N VAL A 124 3.19 10.82 -9.35
CA VAL A 124 4.52 11.03 -9.99
C VAL A 124 4.90 9.85 -10.88
N MET A 125 4.51 8.63 -10.49
CA MET A 125 4.89 7.39 -11.17
C MET A 125 3.85 6.88 -12.17
N GLY A 126 2.69 7.54 -12.29
CA GLY A 126 1.58 7.08 -13.13
C GLY A 126 0.93 5.78 -12.66
N ILE A 127 0.97 5.50 -11.35
CA ILE A 127 0.31 4.33 -10.74
C ILE A 127 -1.16 4.68 -10.47
N GLU A 128 -2.07 3.79 -10.86
CA GLU A 128 -3.49 3.95 -10.56
C GLU A 128 -3.75 3.86 -9.05
N THR A 129 -4.70 4.65 -8.55
CA THR A 129 -5.13 4.58 -7.14
C THR A 129 -6.62 4.22 -7.09
N ASP A 130 -6.98 3.30 -6.19
CA ASP A 130 -8.38 3.00 -5.91
C ASP A 130 -9.07 4.27 -5.39
N SER A 131 -10.32 4.49 -5.80
CA SER A 131 -11.10 5.69 -5.46
C SER A 131 -11.25 5.93 -3.96
N ALA A 132 -11.18 4.87 -3.14
CA ALA A 132 -11.26 4.98 -1.69
C ALA A 132 -9.93 5.41 -1.03
N SER A 133 -8.86 5.57 -1.81
CA SER A 133 -7.58 6.04 -1.29
C SER A 133 -7.68 7.49 -0.80
N LEU A 134 -7.02 7.80 0.31
CA LEU A 134 -6.96 9.16 0.82
C LEU A 134 -6.16 10.04 -0.14
N ARG A 135 -6.83 11.02 -0.73
CA ARG A 135 -6.22 12.02 -1.62
C ARG A 135 -5.85 13.26 -0.83
N SER A 136 -4.79 13.95 -1.25
CA SER A 136 -4.50 15.30 -0.75
C SER A 136 -5.63 16.25 -1.19
N GLY A 137 -6.12 17.11 -0.30
CA GLY A 137 -7.25 18.03 -0.55
C GLY A 137 -7.01 19.15 -1.57
N ASN A 138 -6.06 18.97 -2.49
CA ASN A 138 -5.73 19.89 -3.58
C ASN A 138 -5.72 19.17 -4.94
N ASP A 139 -6.44 18.05 -5.06
CA ASP A 139 -6.78 17.49 -6.37
C ASP A 139 -7.83 18.40 -7.03
N PRO A 140 -7.60 18.84 -8.29
CA PRO A 140 -8.62 19.57 -9.05
C PRO A 140 -9.87 18.73 -9.32
#